data_AF-A0A0G0C1R7-F1
#
_entry.id   AF-A0A0G0C1R7-F1
#
_cell.length_a   1.000
_cell.length_b   1.000
_cell.length_c   1.000
_cell.angle_alpha   90.00
_cell.angle_beta   90.00
_cell.angle_gamma   90.00
#
_symmetry.space_group_name_H-M   'P 1'
#
loop_
_entity.id
_entity.type
_entity.pdbx_description
1 polymer ?
#
loop_
_entity_poly.entity_id
_entity_poly.type
_entity_poly.pdbx_seq_one_letter_code
_entity_poly.pdbx_strand_id
1 'polypeptide(L)'
;MKKIKISLFLIIFVSILFSKNALQAETIENISENDFKFEVIYRIENILPEELTKEVENKLQHWSLKAPQNNKFFITSIDIKKNNWGVLSATTLDLDQIKNAQDYLDSTNTFLVLVVLINNEWKVSYPSDNELQEILNNIPDSELDPSLKDILFINNPIIPSSKILLMTDQLYSNYKFPWSYINDWKWTGSYPTAGWHDPSNNSLDFQTYDAEVPTAGQSALAASNGVIAYKCSDFIRVTVTVGGQNEEWQLAHFNATGLSSLQNITQGQTLGSVLTDPSNPPPGGCGYGSGAHLHMNFPTKPFIIDNIEYTQDDIHSGEALHSTNGCVPPSSENWIITTDCTLTGSHTAPANVTVQNNSLLTIESNANLNIDFINYKLEVIHNSGVLIKNGGKIE
;
A
#
# COMPACT_ATOMS: atom_id res chain seq x y z
N MET A 1 30.12 2.96 19.43
CA MET A 1 29.74 3.47 18.08
C MET A 1 28.43 4.23 18.20
N LYS A 2 28.45 5.57 18.05
CA LYS A 2 27.23 6.39 18.02
C LYS A 2 26.58 6.27 16.64
N LYS A 3 25.43 5.61 16.54
CA LYS A 3 24.62 5.60 15.31
C LYS A 3 24.07 7.01 15.08
N ILE A 4 24.49 7.64 13.99
CA ILE A 4 23.94 8.91 13.50
C ILE A 4 22.49 8.63 13.09
N LYS A 5 21.52 9.23 13.79
CA LYS A 5 20.07 9.00 13.59
C LYS A 5 19.32 10.20 13.00
N ILE A 6 20.00 11.22 12.45
CA ILE A 6 19.37 12.53 12.22
C ILE A 6 19.09 12.91 10.75
N SER A 7 19.68 12.29 9.70
CA SER A 7 19.37 12.71 8.30
C SER A 7 18.20 12.00 7.62
N LEU A 8 17.81 10.78 8.03
CA LEU A 8 16.78 10.02 7.30
C LEU A 8 15.36 10.58 7.50
N PHE A 9 15.12 11.26 8.63
CA PHE A 9 13.82 11.83 8.97
C PHE A 9 13.39 12.97 8.03
N LEU A 10 14.35 13.74 7.49
CA LEU A 10 14.07 14.82 6.55
C LEU A 10 13.74 14.26 5.16
N ILE A 11 14.44 13.22 4.71
CA ILE A 11 14.21 12.56 3.42
C ILE A 11 12.82 11.90 3.40
N ILE A 12 12.44 11.19 4.47
CA ILE A 12 11.12 10.54 4.57
C ILE A 12 9.98 11.58 4.62
N PHE A 13 10.14 12.68 5.34
CA PHE A 13 9.10 13.73 5.43
C PHE A 13 8.91 14.46 4.09
N VAL A 14 10.00 14.68 3.37
CA VAL A 14 10.04 15.24 2.01
C VAL A 14 9.32 14.27 1.08
N SER A 15 9.73 13.00 0.97
CA SER A 15 9.13 12.01 0.05
C SER A 15 7.64 11.75 0.26
N ILE A 16 7.12 11.82 1.50
CA ILE A 16 5.69 11.67 1.80
C ILE A 16 4.86 12.90 1.33
N LEU A 17 5.49 14.06 1.15
CA LEU A 17 4.87 15.25 0.55
C LEU A 17 4.92 15.25 -0.99
N PHE A 18 5.87 14.53 -1.61
CA PHE A 18 6.04 14.46 -3.08
C PHE A 18 5.12 13.48 -3.79
N SER A 19 4.43 12.59 -3.08
CA SER A 19 3.52 11.59 -3.67
C SER A 19 2.14 12.13 -4.07
N LYS A 20 1.77 13.35 -3.68
CA LYS A 20 0.39 13.85 -3.86
C LYS A 20 0.05 14.45 -5.22
N ASN A 21 1.03 14.69 -6.09
CA ASN A 21 0.77 15.26 -7.42
C ASN A 21 1.63 14.54 -8.47
N ALA A 22 1.15 13.40 -8.97
CA ALA A 22 1.69 12.84 -10.20
C ALA A 22 1.57 13.89 -11.30
N LEU A 23 2.71 14.28 -11.88
CA LEU A 23 2.80 15.19 -13.00
C LEU A 23 1.84 14.73 -14.11
N GLN A 24 0.77 15.48 -14.36
CA GLN A 24 0.26 15.56 -15.72
C GLN A 24 1.32 16.32 -16.51
N ALA A 25 2.12 15.59 -17.27
CA ALA A 25 2.98 16.17 -18.28
C ALA A 25 2.07 16.83 -19.34
N GLU A 26 1.75 18.12 -19.15
CA GLU A 26 1.31 18.93 -20.28
C GLU A 26 2.44 18.88 -21.30
N THR A 27 2.21 18.11 -22.37
CA THR A 27 3.17 17.97 -23.44
C THR A 27 3.24 19.33 -24.12
N ILE A 28 4.29 20.09 -23.86
CA ILE A 28 4.51 21.38 -24.51
C ILE A 28 4.75 21.08 -25.99
N GLU A 29 3.81 21.49 -26.85
CA GLU A 29 3.96 21.38 -28.31
C GLU A 29 5.18 22.20 -28.77
N ASN A 30 6.19 21.48 -29.28
CA ASN A 30 7.28 21.92 -30.16
C ASN A 30 7.62 23.43 -30.13
N ILE A 31 8.18 23.89 -29.01
CA ILE A 31 8.97 25.12 -28.98
C ILE A 31 10.31 24.79 -29.66
N SER A 32 10.72 25.57 -30.65
CA SER A 32 11.96 25.32 -31.39
C SER A 32 13.16 25.21 -30.46
N GLU A 33 13.95 24.13 -30.61
CA GLU A 33 15.14 23.72 -29.83
C GLU A 33 16.27 24.76 -29.67
N ASN A 34 16.12 25.98 -30.19
CA ASN A 34 17.18 26.98 -30.14
C ASN A 34 16.99 27.94 -28.95
N ASP A 35 17.89 27.78 -27.97
CA ASP A 35 18.34 28.77 -26.95
C ASP A 35 17.61 28.91 -25.60
N PHE A 36 16.83 27.93 -25.14
CA PHE A 36 16.48 27.90 -23.70
C PHE A 36 17.65 27.36 -22.87
N LYS A 37 18.36 28.27 -22.19
CA LYS A 37 19.32 27.92 -21.13
C LYS A 37 18.71 28.15 -19.77
N PHE A 38 18.76 27.14 -18.91
CA PHE A 38 18.36 27.27 -17.52
C PHE A 38 19.55 27.74 -16.68
N GLU A 39 19.31 28.67 -15.76
CA GLU A 39 20.28 29.06 -14.74
C GLU A 39 20.09 28.15 -13.51
N VAL A 40 21.17 27.60 -12.95
CA VAL A 40 21.12 26.79 -11.72
C VAL A 40 21.75 27.59 -10.59
N ILE A 41 20.97 27.85 -9.55
CA ILE A 41 21.35 28.69 -8.42
C ILE A 41 21.47 27.83 -7.17
N TYR A 42 22.66 27.80 -6.57
CA TYR A 42 22.93 27.05 -5.35
C TYR A 42 22.68 27.94 -4.11
N ARG A 43 21.67 27.60 -3.30
CA ARG A 43 21.29 28.30 -2.05
C ARG A 43 21.79 27.56 -0.82
N ILE A 44 23.03 27.08 -0.89
CA ILE A 44 23.67 26.26 0.13
C ILE A 44 25.06 26.82 0.45
N GLU A 45 25.52 26.64 1.68
CA GLU A 45 26.88 27.08 2.08
C GLU A 45 27.96 26.09 1.63
N ASN A 46 27.59 24.84 1.34
CA ASN A 46 28.53 23.81 0.91
C ASN A 46 28.80 23.89 -0.59
N ILE A 47 30.08 24.03 -0.93
CA ILE A 47 30.54 24.02 -2.31
C ILE A 47 30.58 22.56 -2.79
N LEU A 48 29.80 22.27 -3.83
CA LEU A 48 29.89 21.01 -4.56
C LEU A 48 31.25 20.87 -5.24
N PRO A 49 31.78 19.64 -5.41
CA PRO A 49 32.89 19.41 -6.33
C PRO A 49 32.57 19.99 -7.70
N GLU A 50 33.52 20.69 -8.32
CA GLU A 50 33.31 21.39 -9.61
C GLU A 50 32.76 20.46 -10.69
N GLU A 51 33.23 19.20 -10.73
CA GLU A 51 32.76 18.17 -11.66
C GLU A 51 31.29 17.80 -11.43
N LEU A 52 30.86 17.69 -10.17
CA LEU A 52 29.47 17.41 -9.84
C LEU A 52 28.56 18.61 -10.16
N THR A 53 29.02 19.83 -9.89
CA THR A 53 28.30 21.06 -10.27
C THR A 53 28.02 21.10 -11.76
N LYS A 54 29.04 20.82 -12.59
CA LYS A 54 28.90 20.78 -14.06
C LYS A 54 27.92 19.71 -14.50
N GLU A 55 27.96 18.53 -13.89
CA GLU A 55 27.06 17.44 -14.25
C GLU A 55 25.60 17.74 -13.87
N VAL A 56 25.37 18.32 -12.69
CA VAL A 56 24.02 18.76 -12.27
C VAL A 56 23.48 19.83 -13.21
N GLU A 57 24.29 20.82 -13.56
CA GLU A 57 23.91 21.87 -14.51
C GLU A 57 23.59 21.30 -15.88
N ASN A 58 24.46 20.43 -16.41
CA ASN A 58 24.27 19.76 -17.69
C ASN A 58 22.98 18.92 -17.70
N LYS A 59 22.72 18.17 -16.63
CA LYS A 59 21.50 17.36 -16.52
C LYS A 59 20.25 18.22 -16.51
N LEU A 60 20.24 19.31 -15.74
CA LEU A 60 19.10 20.22 -15.67
C LEU A 60 18.89 21.04 -16.95
N GLN A 61 19.90 21.23 -17.80
CA GLN A 61 19.68 21.81 -19.14
C GLN A 61 18.77 20.95 -20.02
N HIS A 62 18.70 19.64 -19.77
CA HIS A 62 17.89 18.68 -20.53
C HIS A 62 16.57 18.35 -19.82
N TRP A 63 16.14 19.19 -18.87
CA TRP A 63 14.91 19.00 -18.12
C TRP A 63 13.68 18.94 -19.04
N SER A 64 12.98 17.81 -19.01
CA SER A 64 11.83 17.53 -19.89
C SER A 64 10.47 17.72 -19.22
N LEU A 65 10.44 18.10 -17.94
CA LEU A 65 9.20 18.35 -17.21
C LEU A 65 8.80 19.83 -17.27
N LYS A 66 7.85 20.26 -16.43
CA LYS A 66 7.39 21.66 -16.34
C LYS A 66 8.59 22.60 -16.21
N ALA A 67 8.69 23.55 -17.14
CA ALA A 67 9.80 24.50 -17.18
C ALA A 67 9.88 25.32 -15.88
N PRO A 68 11.09 25.59 -15.36
CA PRO A 68 11.28 26.41 -14.17
C PRO A 68 10.83 27.85 -14.37
N GLN A 69 10.32 28.46 -13.30
CA GLN A 69 9.98 29.88 -13.31
C GLN A 69 11.23 30.72 -13.58
N ASN A 70 11.10 31.69 -14.48
CA ASN A 70 12.19 32.56 -14.90
C ASN A 70 13.43 31.79 -15.39
N ASN A 71 13.25 30.57 -15.90
CA ASN A 71 14.31 29.68 -16.36
C ASN A 71 15.37 29.36 -15.28
N LYS A 72 14.97 29.34 -13.98
CA LYS A 72 15.90 29.14 -12.85
C LYS A 72 15.56 27.89 -12.05
N PHE A 73 16.55 27.03 -11.86
CA PHE A 73 16.51 26.01 -10.82
C PHE A 73 17.20 26.52 -9.56
N PHE A 74 16.66 26.20 -8.40
CA PHE A 74 17.32 26.46 -7.13
C PHE A 74 17.65 25.16 -6.42
N ILE A 75 18.92 24.95 -6.11
CA ILE A 75 19.39 23.85 -5.27
C ILE A 75 19.34 24.32 -3.82
N THR A 76 18.46 23.70 -3.03
CA THR A 76 18.08 24.14 -1.68
C THR A 76 18.74 23.32 -0.57
N SER A 77 19.11 22.08 -0.85
CA SER A 77 19.84 21.24 0.09
C SER A 77 20.68 20.20 -0.64
N ILE A 78 21.75 19.76 0.01
CA ILE A 78 22.66 18.73 -0.47
C ILE A 78 23.09 17.84 0.69
N ASP A 79 22.98 16.53 0.49
CA ASP A 79 23.47 15.51 1.42
C ASP A 79 24.28 14.46 0.63
N ILE A 80 25.59 14.69 0.52
CA ILE A 80 26.53 13.73 -0.09
C ILE A 80 27.07 12.80 1.01
N LYS A 81 26.87 11.50 0.82
CA LYS A 81 27.38 10.44 1.68
C LYS A 81 28.84 10.14 1.37
N LYS A 82 29.52 9.56 2.36
CA LYS A 82 30.93 9.18 2.26
C LYS A 82 31.22 8.13 1.19
N ASN A 83 30.21 7.38 0.78
CA ASN A 83 30.34 6.33 -0.24
C ASN A 83 30.05 6.88 -1.65
N ASN A 84 30.36 8.16 -1.88
CA ASN A 84 30.27 8.85 -3.17
C ASN A 84 28.90 8.77 -3.85
N TRP A 85 27.82 8.86 -3.09
CA TRP A 85 26.47 9.10 -3.59
C TRP A 85 25.77 10.13 -2.71
N GLY A 86 24.70 10.75 -3.19
CA GLY A 86 23.98 11.74 -2.43
C GLY A 86 22.64 12.12 -3.03
N VAL A 87 21.94 12.99 -2.31
CA VAL A 87 20.67 13.55 -2.76
C VAL A 87 20.76 15.07 -2.68
N LEU A 88 20.27 15.75 -3.72
CA LEU A 88 20.04 17.19 -3.74
C LEU A 88 18.54 17.45 -3.77
N SER A 89 18.11 18.51 -3.10
CA SER A 89 16.76 19.05 -3.26
C SER A 89 16.82 20.23 -4.23
N ALA A 90 16.05 20.15 -5.30
CA ALA A 90 15.95 21.18 -6.33
C ALA A 90 14.51 21.71 -6.41
N THR A 91 14.35 22.97 -6.81
CA THR A 91 13.04 23.55 -7.06
C THR A 91 13.00 24.40 -8.32
N THR A 92 11.87 24.36 -9.01
CA THR A 92 11.51 25.18 -10.17
C THR A 92 10.86 26.51 -9.79
N LEU A 93 10.58 26.73 -8.50
CA LEU A 93 10.01 27.98 -7.99
C LEU A 93 11.09 29.06 -7.95
N ASP A 94 10.75 30.28 -8.38
CA ASP A 94 11.66 31.41 -8.22
C ASP A 94 11.70 31.86 -6.76
N LEU A 95 12.70 31.38 -6.02
CA LEU A 95 12.88 31.67 -4.61
C LEU A 95 13.08 33.16 -4.33
N ASP A 96 13.52 33.95 -5.32
CA ASP A 96 13.72 35.39 -5.18
C ASP A 96 12.40 36.17 -5.31
N GLN A 97 11.33 35.52 -5.78
CA GLN A 97 10.01 36.14 -6.00
C GLN A 97 8.90 35.56 -5.11
N ILE A 98 9.21 34.65 -4.17
CA ILE A 98 8.21 34.08 -3.26
C ILE A 98 7.61 35.17 -2.39
N LYS A 99 6.29 35.37 -2.51
CA LYS A 99 5.52 36.30 -1.67
C LYS A 99 4.83 35.58 -0.52
N ASN A 100 4.48 34.30 -0.69
CA ASN A 100 3.76 33.50 0.30
C ASN A 100 4.45 32.14 0.51
N ALA A 101 4.60 31.72 1.78
CA ALA A 101 5.18 30.42 2.12
C ALA A 101 4.36 29.22 1.57
N GLN A 102 3.09 29.42 1.24
CA GLN A 102 2.23 28.38 0.68
C GLN A 102 2.67 27.93 -0.72
N ASP A 103 3.26 28.84 -1.51
CA ASP A 103 3.77 28.53 -2.86
C ASP A 103 4.94 27.54 -2.80
N TYR A 104 5.67 27.54 -1.69
CA TYR A 104 6.77 26.59 -1.40
C TYR A 104 6.27 25.19 -1.05
N LEU A 105 5.01 25.06 -0.61
CA LEU A 105 4.40 23.78 -0.23
C LEU A 105 3.76 23.05 -1.42
N ASP A 106 3.73 23.68 -2.60
CA ASP A 106 3.33 22.99 -3.82
C ASP A 106 4.40 21.97 -4.21
N SER A 107 4.07 20.70 -3.99
CA SER A 107 4.96 19.56 -4.26
C SER A 107 5.33 19.42 -5.73
N THR A 108 4.62 20.08 -6.66
CA THR A 108 4.98 20.05 -8.08
C THR A 108 6.21 20.89 -8.41
N ASN A 109 6.62 21.79 -7.52
CA ASN A 109 7.74 22.69 -7.77
C ASN A 109 9.05 22.23 -7.13
N THR A 110 9.04 21.21 -6.27
CA THR A 110 10.27 20.70 -5.62
C THR A 110 10.47 19.24 -6.02
N PHE A 111 11.72 18.83 -6.20
CA PHE A 111 12.06 17.47 -6.59
C PHE A 111 13.44 17.08 -6.06
N LEU A 112 13.69 15.78 -5.99
CA LEU A 112 14.97 15.23 -5.60
C LEU A 112 15.83 14.96 -6.84
N VAL A 113 17.13 15.23 -6.71
CA VAL A 113 18.15 14.86 -7.69
C VAL A 113 19.08 13.88 -7.01
N LEU A 114 19.20 12.70 -7.58
CA LEU A 114 20.08 11.63 -7.12
C LEU A 114 21.41 11.75 -7.83
N VAL A 115 22.50 11.61 -7.07
CA VAL A 115 23.86 11.68 -7.61
C VAL A 115 24.69 10.51 -7.11
N VAL A 116 25.51 9.94 -7.98
CA VAL A 116 26.41 8.84 -7.66
C VAL A 116 27.71 8.97 -8.45
N LEU A 117 28.83 8.63 -7.86
CA LEU A 117 30.12 8.56 -8.53
C LEU A 117 30.36 7.13 -9.01
N ILE A 118 30.32 6.92 -10.33
CA ILE A 118 30.55 5.63 -10.97
C ILE A 118 31.82 5.76 -11.81
N ASN A 119 32.83 4.92 -11.54
CA ASN A 119 34.10 4.93 -12.27
C ASN A 119 34.80 6.31 -12.31
N ASN A 120 34.79 7.04 -11.18
CA ASN A 120 35.29 8.43 -11.05
C ASN A 120 34.54 9.48 -11.89
N GLU A 121 33.36 9.16 -12.41
CA GLU A 121 32.47 10.13 -13.07
C GLU A 121 31.19 10.29 -12.25
N TRP A 122 30.77 11.53 -12.03
CA TRP A 122 29.46 11.78 -11.44
C TRP A 122 28.37 11.46 -12.46
N LYS A 123 27.35 10.74 -12.02
CA LYS A 123 26.09 10.55 -12.73
C LYS A 123 24.99 11.23 -11.92
N VAL A 124 24.09 11.90 -12.62
CA VAL A 124 23.01 12.70 -12.04
C VAL A 124 21.70 12.26 -12.68
N SER A 125 20.68 12.02 -11.87
CA SER A 125 19.36 11.61 -12.34
C SER A 125 18.28 12.19 -11.44
N TYR A 126 17.15 12.56 -12.01
CA TYR A 126 15.91 12.84 -11.27
C TYR A 126 14.90 11.71 -11.48
N PRO A 127 13.78 11.65 -10.71
CA PRO A 127 12.88 10.50 -10.70
C PRO A 127 12.31 10.04 -12.05
N SER A 128 12.20 10.93 -13.04
CA SER A 128 11.65 10.62 -14.36
C SER A 128 12.70 10.29 -15.44
N ASP A 129 13.98 10.24 -15.08
CA ASP A 129 15.06 9.92 -16.03
C ASP A 129 15.23 8.42 -16.23
N ASN A 130 15.52 8.02 -17.48
CA ASN A 130 15.78 6.63 -17.85
C ASN A 130 17.03 6.04 -17.16
N GLU A 131 17.97 6.88 -16.77
CA GLU A 131 19.25 6.51 -16.13
C GLU A 131 19.11 6.23 -14.61
N LEU A 132 17.94 6.52 -14.03
CA LEU A 132 17.73 6.42 -12.58
C LEU A 132 18.01 5.03 -12.02
N GLN A 133 17.59 3.99 -12.74
CA GLN A 133 17.82 2.60 -12.32
C GLN A 133 19.30 2.21 -12.33
N GLU A 134 20.06 2.71 -13.31
CA GLU A 134 21.52 2.53 -13.33
C GLU A 134 22.15 3.17 -12.08
N ILE A 135 21.75 4.39 -11.74
CA ILE A 135 22.23 5.08 -10.54
C ILE A 135 21.85 4.32 -9.26
N LEU A 136 20.60 3.88 -9.12
CA LEU A 136 20.11 3.17 -7.92
C LEU A 136 20.83 1.85 -7.68
N ASN A 137 21.18 1.13 -8.74
CA ASN A 137 21.93 -0.12 -8.68
C ASN A 137 23.36 0.08 -8.16
N ASN A 138 23.91 1.30 -8.27
CA ASN A 138 25.23 1.63 -7.76
C ASN A 138 25.22 2.14 -6.29
N ILE A 139 24.05 2.34 -5.70
CA ILE A 139 23.92 2.70 -4.27
C ILE A 139 23.88 1.41 -3.45
N PRO A 140 24.77 1.20 -2.45
CA PRO A 140 24.75 -0.01 -1.64
C PRO A 140 23.44 -0.17 -0.85
N ASP A 141 22.89 -1.39 -0.79
CA ASP A 141 21.67 -1.71 -0.03
C ASP A 141 21.80 -1.42 1.48
N SER A 142 23.02 -1.42 1.99
CA SER A 142 23.32 -1.03 3.38
C SER A 142 23.12 0.46 3.66
N GLU A 143 23.14 1.29 2.61
CA GLU A 143 22.96 2.75 2.69
C GLU A 143 21.53 3.15 2.31
N LEU A 144 20.90 2.42 1.38
CA LEU A 144 19.52 2.64 0.95
C LEU A 144 18.82 1.29 0.77
N ASP A 145 17.90 0.98 1.68
CA ASP A 145 17.15 -0.29 1.67
C ASP A 145 16.46 -0.51 0.31
N PRO A 146 16.48 -1.74 -0.25
CA PRO A 146 15.85 -2.02 -1.53
C PRO A 146 14.37 -1.58 -1.61
N SER A 147 13.60 -1.82 -0.54
CA SER A 147 12.19 -1.41 -0.47
C SER A 147 12.04 0.12 -0.49
N LEU A 148 13.00 0.86 0.05
CA LEU A 148 13.04 2.31 -0.04
C LEU A 148 13.48 2.79 -1.42
N LYS A 149 14.39 2.08 -2.11
CA LYS A 149 14.72 2.40 -3.50
C LYS A 149 13.47 2.30 -4.37
N ASP A 150 12.68 1.26 -4.16
CA ASP A 150 11.40 1.10 -4.83
C ASP A 150 10.47 2.27 -4.48
N ILE A 151 10.17 2.50 -3.20
CA ILE A 151 9.24 3.55 -2.77
C ILE A 151 9.64 4.95 -3.24
N LEU A 152 10.92 5.31 -3.17
CA LEU A 152 11.40 6.67 -3.45
C LEU A 152 11.53 6.99 -4.94
N PHE A 153 11.62 5.97 -5.79
CA PHE A 153 12.03 6.13 -7.19
C PHE A 153 11.17 5.32 -8.19
N ILE A 154 9.97 4.92 -7.79
CA ILE A 154 8.98 4.17 -8.62
C ILE A 154 8.54 4.90 -9.91
N ASN A 155 8.89 6.16 -10.14
CA ASN A 155 8.42 6.94 -11.29
C ASN A 155 9.28 6.81 -12.56
N ASN A 156 9.69 5.60 -12.95
CA ASN A 156 10.32 5.42 -14.26
C ASN A 156 9.22 5.37 -15.35
N PRO A 157 9.14 6.33 -16.29
CA PRO A 157 8.06 6.41 -17.29
C PRO A 157 8.13 5.31 -18.37
N ILE A 158 9.06 4.36 -18.28
CA ILE A 158 9.13 3.18 -19.18
C ILE A 158 8.33 2.00 -18.64
N ILE A 159 7.56 2.16 -17.57
CA ILE A 159 6.45 1.24 -17.31
C ILE A 159 5.31 1.67 -18.25
N PRO A 160 4.78 0.77 -19.12
CA PRO A 160 3.63 1.08 -19.95
C PRO A 160 2.57 1.79 -19.11
N SER A 161 1.98 2.86 -19.63
CA SER A 161 1.02 3.74 -18.92
C SER A 161 -0.16 3.01 -18.27
N SER A 162 -0.37 1.73 -18.55
CA SER A 162 -1.30 0.82 -17.87
C SER A 162 -0.81 0.25 -16.54
N LYS A 163 0.41 0.57 -16.07
CA LYS A 163 0.99 0.03 -14.83
C LYS A 163 1.78 1.06 -14.03
N ILE A 164 1.51 2.36 -14.24
CA ILE A 164 1.75 3.34 -13.18
C ILE A 164 0.89 2.83 -12.04
N LEU A 165 1.51 2.34 -10.97
CA LEU A 165 0.84 2.10 -9.70
C LEU A 165 0.29 3.48 -9.33
N LEU A 166 -0.95 3.75 -9.75
CA LEU A 166 -1.69 4.93 -9.37
C LEU A 166 -1.56 4.95 -7.87
N MET A 167 -0.86 5.95 -7.32
CA MET A 167 -0.70 6.07 -5.89
C MET A 167 -2.11 6.12 -5.33
N THR A 168 -2.57 4.98 -4.84
CA THR A 168 -3.92 4.81 -4.33
C THR A 168 -4.01 5.80 -3.18
N ASP A 169 -5.06 6.62 -3.12
CA ASP A 169 -5.32 7.48 -1.95
C ASP A 169 -5.58 6.64 -0.67
N GLN A 170 -5.56 5.32 -0.78
CA GLN A 170 -5.56 4.35 0.32
C GLN A 170 -4.35 4.56 1.24
N LEU A 171 -4.63 4.77 2.52
CA LEU A 171 -3.64 5.00 3.56
C LEU A 171 -3.12 3.69 4.17
N TYR A 172 -3.99 2.68 4.32
CA TYR A 172 -3.68 1.37 4.89
C TYR A 172 -3.47 0.33 3.79
N SER A 173 -2.22 -0.02 3.53
CA SER A 173 -1.85 -0.93 2.44
C SER A 173 -2.09 -2.42 2.69
N ASN A 174 -2.53 -2.82 3.88
CA ASN A 174 -2.63 -4.24 4.28
C ASN A 174 -4.08 -4.71 4.46
N TYR A 175 -5.04 -4.22 3.66
CA TYR A 175 -6.40 -4.77 3.70
C TYR A 175 -6.41 -6.23 3.27
N LYS A 176 -7.35 -6.97 3.86
CA LYS A 176 -7.62 -8.39 3.59
C LYS A 176 -9.09 -8.58 3.30
N PHE A 177 -9.43 -9.50 2.41
CA PHE A 177 -10.81 -9.80 2.11
C PHE A 177 -11.58 -10.22 3.37
N PRO A 178 -12.84 -9.81 3.54
CA PRO A 178 -13.59 -10.01 4.77
C PRO A 178 -14.17 -11.43 4.92
N TRP A 179 -13.48 -12.45 4.39
CA TRP A 179 -13.85 -13.86 4.53
C TRP A 179 -12.62 -14.71 4.87
N SER A 180 -12.87 -15.93 5.34
CA SER A 180 -11.81 -16.88 5.70
C SER A 180 -11.07 -17.39 4.46
N TYR A 181 -9.77 -17.64 4.61
CA TYR A 181 -8.92 -18.30 3.61
C TYR A 181 -9.39 -19.69 3.15
N ILE A 182 -10.33 -20.32 3.86
CA ILE A 182 -10.79 -21.69 3.55
C ILE A 182 -11.56 -21.75 2.22
N ASN A 183 -12.27 -20.68 1.86
CA ASN A 183 -13.10 -20.64 0.67
C ASN A 183 -12.67 -19.50 -0.25
N ASP A 184 -12.60 -19.79 -1.54
CA ASP A 184 -12.48 -18.75 -2.56
C ASP A 184 -13.85 -18.10 -2.79
N TRP A 185 -13.81 -16.80 -3.07
CA TRP A 185 -14.99 -16.01 -3.37
C TRP A 185 -14.88 -15.44 -4.78
N LYS A 186 -15.94 -14.82 -5.28
CA LYS A 186 -15.91 -14.07 -6.53
C LYS A 186 -16.73 -12.81 -6.39
N TRP A 187 -16.41 -11.86 -7.24
CA TRP A 187 -17.33 -10.78 -7.57
C TRP A 187 -18.59 -11.33 -8.24
N THR A 188 -19.75 -10.78 -7.88
CA THR A 188 -21.06 -11.35 -8.28
C THR A 188 -21.87 -10.48 -9.21
N GLY A 189 -21.35 -9.32 -9.61
CA GLY A 189 -22.16 -8.26 -10.19
C GLY A 189 -22.64 -7.31 -9.10
N SER A 190 -22.58 -6.00 -9.37
CA SER A 190 -23.48 -5.05 -8.71
C SER A 190 -24.77 -4.92 -9.51
N TYR A 191 -25.92 -4.80 -8.85
CA TYR A 191 -27.12 -4.27 -9.49
C TYR A 191 -27.11 -2.74 -9.32
N PRO A 192 -27.34 -1.92 -10.38
CA PRO A 192 -27.85 -2.28 -11.71
C PRO A 192 -26.79 -2.42 -12.82
N THR A 193 -25.51 -2.13 -12.57
CA THR A 193 -24.45 -2.10 -13.59
C THR A 193 -23.50 -3.29 -13.48
N ALA A 194 -23.13 -3.90 -14.61
CA ALA A 194 -22.06 -4.89 -14.67
C ALA A 194 -20.70 -4.22 -14.35
N GLY A 195 -20.41 -4.01 -13.07
CA GLY A 195 -19.22 -3.31 -12.61
C GLY A 195 -19.31 -2.92 -11.14
N TRP A 196 -18.87 -1.69 -10.86
CA TRP A 196 -19.10 -0.97 -9.60
C TRP A 196 -20.59 -0.59 -9.46
N HIS A 197 -21.08 -0.51 -8.23
CA HIS A 197 -22.46 -0.08 -7.93
C HIS A 197 -22.81 1.30 -8.53
N ASP A 198 -21.83 2.20 -8.65
CA ASP A 198 -21.89 3.51 -9.32
C ASP A 198 -20.42 3.91 -9.69
N PRO A 199 -20.14 4.57 -10.82
CA PRO A 199 -18.82 5.10 -11.14
C PRO A 199 -18.15 5.93 -10.02
N SER A 200 -18.94 6.64 -9.21
CA SER A 200 -18.49 7.40 -8.03
C SER A 200 -18.36 6.55 -6.76
N ASN A 201 -18.86 5.32 -6.78
CA ASN A 201 -18.84 4.42 -5.64
C ASN A 201 -17.65 3.45 -5.74
N ASN A 202 -17.09 3.14 -4.57
CA ASN A 202 -15.97 2.23 -4.38
C ASN A 202 -16.49 0.93 -3.73
N SER A 203 -17.69 0.46 -4.10
CA SER A 203 -18.30 -0.74 -3.52
C SER A 203 -18.36 -1.90 -4.49
N LEU A 204 -18.14 -3.11 -3.96
CA LEU A 204 -18.27 -4.38 -4.68
C LEU A 204 -19.06 -5.39 -3.84
N ASP A 205 -19.73 -6.31 -4.54
CA ASP A 205 -20.43 -7.44 -3.94
C ASP A 205 -19.66 -8.73 -4.19
N PHE A 206 -19.55 -9.55 -3.14
CA PHE A 206 -18.83 -10.81 -3.15
C PHE A 206 -19.70 -11.94 -2.64
N GLN A 207 -19.59 -13.11 -3.26
CA GLN A 207 -20.14 -14.37 -2.75
C GLN A 207 -19.13 -15.50 -2.92
N THR A 208 -19.44 -16.67 -2.38
CA THR A 208 -18.60 -17.87 -2.56
C THR A 208 -18.44 -18.22 -4.05
N TYR A 209 -17.23 -18.65 -4.44
CA TYR A 209 -16.91 -18.97 -5.82
C TYR A 209 -17.69 -20.21 -6.30
N ASP A 210 -17.64 -21.26 -5.48
CA ASP A 210 -18.33 -22.52 -5.69
C ASP A 210 -19.81 -22.40 -5.34
N ALA A 211 -20.67 -22.77 -6.30
CA ALA A 211 -22.12 -22.76 -6.12
C ALA A 211 -22.60 -23.81 -5.10
N GLU A 212 -21.80 -24.83 -4.82
CA GLU A 212 -22.11 -25.85 -3.80
C GLU A 212 -21.84 -25.36 -2.38
N VAL A 213 -20.96 -24.36 -2.22
CA VAL A 213 -20.68 -23.75 -0.91
C VAL A 213 -21.65 -22.60 -0.70
N PRO A 214 -22.62 -22.70 0.24
CA PRO A 214 -23.56 -21.62 0.47
C PRO A 214 -22.83 -20.40 1.05
N THR A 215 -23.05 -19.24 0.44
CA THR A 215 -22.53 -17.96 0.96
C THR A 215 -23.21 -17.57 2.26
N ALA A 216 -24.50 -17.88 2.40
CA ALA A 216 -25.27 -17.66 3.61
C ALA A 216 -24.64 -18.38 4.81
N GLY A 217 -24.50 -17.67 5.93
CA GLY A 217 -23.93 -18.23 7.16
C GLY A 217 -22.40 -18.29 7.20
N GLN A 218 -21.69 -18.00 6.09
CA GLN A 218 -20.23 -17.87 6.12
C GLN A 218 -19.81 -16.75 7.08
N SER A 219 -18.65 -16.88 7.70
CA SER A 219 -18.14 -15.85 8.62
C SER A 219 -17.72 -14.60 7.85
N ALA A 220 -18.17 -13.44 8.30
CA ALA A 220 -17.67 -12.13 7.90
C ALA A 220 -16.52 -11.73 8.84
N LEU A 221 -15.36 -11.41 8.30
CA LEU A 221 -14.14 -11.08 9.05
C LEU A 221 -13.78 -9.61 8.89
N ALA A 222 -13.08 -9.06 9.89
CA ALA A 222 -12.56 -7.70 9.79
C ALA A 222 -11.45 -7.60 8.74
N ALA A 223 -11.60 -6.69 7.77
CA ALA A 223 -10.64 -6.49 6.69
C ALA A 223 -9.34 -5.80 7.16
N SER A 224 -9.36 -5.14 8.32
CA SER A 224 -8.21 -4.48 8.95
C SER A 224 -8.38 -4.39 10.46
N ASN A 225 -7.31 -3.98 11.15
CA ASN A 225 -7.45 -3.39 12.48
C ASN A 225 -8.21 -2.05 12.37
N GLY A 226 -8.96 -1.67 13.40
CA GLY A 226 -9.65 -0.38 13.40
C GLY A 226 -10.66 -0.23 14.53
N VAL A 227 -11.47 0.83 14.43
CA VAL A 227 -12.57 1.13 15.35
C VAL A 227 -13.87 1.15 14.56
N ILE A 228 -14.90 0.46 15.06
CA ILE A 228 -16.24 0.51 14.47
C ILE A 228 -16.82 1.92 14.70
N ALA A 229 -16.76 2.79 13.70
CA ALA A 229 -17.26 4.16 13.80
C ALA A 229 -18.79 4.22 13.77
N TYR A 230 -19.42 3.32 13.02
CA TYR A 230 -20.86 3.22 12.91
C TYR A 230 -21.29 1.76 12.73
N LYS A 231 -22.47 1.42 13.25
CA LYS A 231 -23.03 0.07 13.23
C LYS A 231 -24.55 0.09 13.20
N CYS A 232 -25.13 -0.82 12.44
CA CYS A 232 -26.50 -1.27 12.62
C CYS A 232 -26.57 -2.81 12.53
N SER A 233 -27.77 -3.40 12.41
CA SER A 233 -27.90 -4.85 12.60
C SER A 233 -27.21 -5.70 11.52
N ASP A 234 -27.04 -5.14 10.32
CA ASP A 234 -26.50 -5.83 9.15
C ASP A 234 -25.31 -5.12 8.47
N PHE A 235 -24.80 -4.05 9.08
CA PHE A 235 -23.79 -3.17 8.49
C PHE A 235 -22.87 -2.59 9.55
N ILE A 236 -21.60 -2.44 9.18
CA ILE A 236 -20.62 -1.66 9.94
C ILE A 236 -19.84 -0.73 9.02
N ARG A 237 -19.33 0.33 9.62
CA ARG A 237 -18.29 1.19 9.08
C ARG A 237 -17.12 1.21 10.06
N VAL A 238 -15.92 0.99 9.55
CA VAL A 238 -14.70 0.89 10.35
C VAL A 238 -13.76 2.00 9.94
N THR A 239 -13.28 2.76 10.92
CA THR A 239 -12.21 3.74 10.73
C THR A 239 -10.87 3.08 11.02
N VAL A 240 -9.92 3.27 10.12
CA VAL A 240 -8.51 2.89 10.26
C VAL A 240 -7.69 4.15 10.39
N THR A 241 -6.77 4.20 11.37
CA THR A 241 -5.89 5.35 11.57
C THR A 241 -4.45 4.98 11.21
N VAL A 242 -3.89 5.66 10.20
CA VAL A 242 -2.51 5.48 9.73
C VAL A 242 -1.79 6.82 9.77
N GLY A 243 -0.69 6.92 10.53
CA GLY A 243 0.10 8.15 10.62
C GLY A 243 -0.68 9.38 11.10
N GLY A 244 -1.75 9.18 11.88
CA GLY A 244 -2.64 10.25 12.36
C GLY A 244 -3.71 10.70 11.36
N GLN A 245 -3.77 10.11 10.17
CA GLN A 245 -4.85 10.27 9.20
C GLN A 245 -5.83 9.10 9.31
N ASN A 246 -7.09 9.35 8.98
CA ASN A 246 -8.15 8.36 9.03
C ASN A 246 -8.61 8.03 7.62
N GLU A 247 -8.94 6.76 7.40
CA GLU A 247 -9.73 6.29 6.27
C GLU A 247 -10.80 5.29 6.75
N GLU A 248 -11.79 5.03 5.91
CA GLU A 248 -12.93 4.19 6.28
C GLU A 248 -13.20 3.12 5.23
N TRP A 249 -13.49 1.91 5.69
CA TRP A 249 -14.13 0.87 4.88
C TRP A 249 -15.44 0.45 5.54
N GLN A 250 -16.31 -0.17 4.75
CA GLN A 250 -17.63 -0.58 5.21
C GLN A 250 -17.93 -2.00 4.77
N LEU A 251 -18.77 -2.69 5.53
CA LEU A 251 -19.24 -4.02 5.22
C LEU A 251 -20.74 -4.12 5.53
N ALA A 252 -21.51 -4.66 4.61
CA ALA A 252 -22.96 -4.84 4.72
C ALA A 252 -23.38 -6.29 4.46
N HIS A 253 -24.66 -6.56 4.72
CA HIS A 253 -25.36 -7.82 4.47
C HIS A 253 -24.83 -9.01 5.28
N PHE A 254 -24.38 -8.75 6.50
CA PHE A 254 -23.97 -9.77 7.47
C PHE A 254 -24.56 -9.48 8.84
N ASN A 255 -24.88 -10.49 9.64
CA ASN A 255 -25.39 -10.31 10.99
C ASN A 255 -24.32 -9.72 11.94
N ALA A 256 -24.41 -8.42 12.20
CA ALA A 256 -23.51 -7.69 13.11
C ALA A 256 -23.97 -7.73 14.58
N THR A 257 -24.84 -8.66 14.97
CA THR A 257 -25.30 -8.81 16.36
C THR A 257 -24.10 -9.10 17.27
N GLY A 258 -24.02 -8.39 18.41
CA GLY A 258 -22.91 -8.51 19.36
C GLY A 258 -21.79 -7.48 19.18
N LEU A 259 -21.74 -6.76 18.05
CA LEU A 259 -20.82 -5.62 17.88
C LEU A 259 -21.37 -4.33 18.48
N SER A 260 -20.51 -3.40 18.87
CA SER A 260 -20.89 -2.06 19.33
C SER A 260 -20.11 -0.96 18.60
N SER A 261 -20.72 0.21 18.42
CA SER A 261 -19.97 1.40 17.98
C SER A 261 -18.83 1.71 18.97
N LEU A 262 -17.74 2.26 18.45
CA LEU A 262 -16.47 2.53 19.13
C LEU A 262 -15.71 1.29 19.62
N GLN A 263 -16.15 0.08 19.24
CA GLN A 263 -15.41 -1.15 19.51
C GLN A 263 -14.13 -1.20 18.67
N ASN A 264 -13.00 -1.51 19.32
CA ASN A 264 -11.77 -1.89 18.63
C ASN A 264 -11.90 -3.30 18.05
N ILE A 265 -11.48 -3.47 16.80
CA ILE A 265 -11.42 -4.76 16.12
C ILE A 265 -10.02 -5.03 15.62
N THR A 266 -9.70 -6.31 15.48
CA THR A 266 -8.45 -6.78 14.88
C THR A 266 -8.73 -7.43 13.53
N GLN A 267 -7.83 -7.27 12.55
CA GLN A 267 -7.92 -7.92 11.25
C GLN A 267 -8.09 -9.44 11.43
N GLY A 268 -9.03 -10.04 10.70
CA GLY A 268 -9.37 -11.46 10.80
C GLY A 268 -10.32 -11.81 11.95
N GLN A 269 -10.65 -10.87 12.85
CA GLN A 269 -11.69 -11.09 13.85
C GLN A 269 -13.04 -11.36 13.18
N THR A 270 -13.75 -12.41 13.63
CA THR A 270 -15.14 -12.64 13.23
C THR A 270 -16.03 -11.48 13.68
N LEU A 271 -16.67 -10.84 12.72
CA LEU A 271 -17.63 -9.75 12.91
C LEU A 271 -19.06 -10.26 12.98
N GLY A 272 -19.33 -11.39 12.32
CA GLY A 272 -20.66 -11.97 12.22
C GLY A 272 -20.74 -13.02 11.12
N SER A 273 -21.93 -13.25 10.60
CA SER A 273 -22.19 -14.22 9.54
C SER A 273 -22.99 -13.59 8.39
N VAL A 274 -22.67 -13.91 7.13
CA VAL A 274 -23.42 -13.44 5.96
C VAL A 274 -24.90 -13.79 6.08
N LEU A 275 -25.79 -12.84 5.75
CA LEU A 275 -27.23 -13.06 5.79
C LEU A 275 -27.69 -14.01 4.67
N THR A 276 -28.68 -14.85 4.98
CA THR A 276 -29.31 -15.72 3.97
C THR A 276 -30.12 -14.93 2.94
N ASP A 277 -30.79 -13.88 3.38
CA ASP A 277 -31.62 -13.03 2.55
C ASP A 277 -31.46 -11.56 2.96
N PRO A 278 -30.56 -10.81 2.30
CA PRO A 278 -30.38 -9.39 2.54
C PRO A 278 -31.59 -8.52 2.14
N SER A 279 -32.62 -9.08 1.50
CA SER A 279 -33.84 -8.34 1.14
C SER A 279 -34.80 -8.20 2.33
N ASN A 280 -34.59 -9.01 3.37
CA ASN A 280 -35.33 -8.97 4.62
C ASN A 280 -34.34 -8.93 5.80
N PRO A 281 -33.61 -7.82 5.98
CA PRO A 281 -32.60 -7.73 7.03
C PRO A 281 -33.27 -7.79 8.41
N PRO A 282 -32.51 -8.15 9.47
CA PRO A 282 -33.01 -8.09 10.84
C PRO A 282 -33.58 -6.71 11.18
N PRO A 283 -34.48 -6.61 12.18
CA PRO A 283 -34.99 -5.31 12.64
C PRO A 283 -33.85 -4.32 12.93
N GLY A 284 -33.87 -3.16 12.26
CA GLY A 284 -32.78 -2.18 12.33
C GLY A 284 -31.65 -2.43 11.34
N GLY A 285 -31.90 -3.13 10.23
CA GLY A 285 -31.00 -3.21 9.09
C GLY A 285 -30.87 -1.89 8.33
N CYS A 286 -29.70 -1.65 7.74
CA CYS A 286 -29.40 -0.47 6.92
C CYS A 286 -29.27 -0.81 5.44
N GLY A 287 -29.02 -2.07 5.09
CA GLY A 287 -28.83 -2.49 3.71
C GLY A 287 -30.08 -3.15 3.11
N TYR A 288 -30.22 -3.04 1.79
CA TYR A 288 -31.10 -3.89 1.01
C TYR A 288 -30.26 -4.53 -0.09
N GLY A 289 -30.45 -5.83 -0.32
CA GLY A 289 -29.76 -6.56 -1.38
C GLY A 289 -30.53 -7.81 -1.77
N SER A 290 -30.16 -8.44 -2.89
CA SER A 290 -30.78 -9.68 -3.36
C SER A 290 -29.81 -10.85 -3.21
N GLY A 291 -30.23 -11.94 -2.55
CA GLY A 291 -29.40 -13.14 -2.40
C GLY A 291 -28.25 -12.95 -1.42
N ALA A 292 -27.71 -14.05 -0.89
CA ALA A 292 -26.63 -14.00 0.10
C ALA A 292 -25.30 -13.53 -0.53
N HIS A 293 -24.78 -12.40 -0.09
CA HIS A 293 -23.49 -11.82 -0.50
C HIS A 293 -22.97 -10.90 0.60
N LEU A 294 -21.69 -10.52 0.51
CA LEU A 294 -21.11 -9.41 1.26
C LEU A 294 -20.99 -8.19 0.34
N HIS A 295 -21.46 -7.05 0.81
CA HIS A 295 -21.21 -5.76 0.16
C HIS A 295 -20.09 -5.04 0.90
N MET A 296 -18.99 -4.74 0.22
CA MET A 296 -17.85 -4.04 0.81
C MET A 296 -17.63 -2.71 0.11
N ASN A 297 -17.52 -1.63 0.89
CA ASN A 297 -17.15 -0.29 0.42
C ASN A 297 -15.71 0.01 0.81
N PHE A 298 -14.90 0.39 -0.16
CA PHE A 298 -13.48 0.70 0.00
C PHE A 298 -13.26 2.21 0.13
N PRO A 299 -12.18 2.65 0.82
CA PRO A 299 -11.93 4.08 1.02
C PRO A 299 -11.84 4.88 -0.29
N THR A 300 -11.16 4.34 -1.28
CA THR A 300 -10.75 5.04 -2.51
C THR A 300 -10.75 4.07 -3.70
N LYS A 301 -10.60 4.59 -4.92
CA LYS A 301 -10.24 3.84 -6.14
C LYS A 301 -9.07 4.57 -6.82
N PRO A 302 -8.06 3.86 -7.35
CA PRO A 302 -7.83 2.42 -7.18
C PRO A 302 -7.49 2.07 -5.72
N PHE A 303 -7.54 0.78 -5.39
CA PHE A 303 -7.14 0.26 -4.08
C PHE A 303 -6.51 -1.14 -4.21
N ILE A 304 -5.80 -1.56 -3.17
CA ILE A 304 -5.17 -2.88 -3.06
C ILE A 304 -5.75 -3.61 -1.84
N ILE A 305 -6.20 -4.85 -2.06
CA ILE A 305 -6.67 -5.78 -1.02
C ILE A 305 -6.10 -7.16 -1.30
N ASP A 306 -5.53 -7.82 -0.29
CA ASP A 306 -4.86 -9.12 -0.47
C ASP A 306 -3.81 -9.13 -1.59
N ASN A 307 -3.12 -7.99 -1.78
CA ASN A 307 -2.16 -7.73 -2.87
C ASN A 307 -2.76 -7.78 -4.29
N ILE A 308 -4.08 -7.71 -4.41
CA ILE A 308 -4.82 -7.57 -5.67
C ILE A 308 -5.22 -6.11 -5.84
N GLU A 309 -4.83 -5.51 -6.96
CA GLU A 309 -5.15 -4.12 -7.30
C GLU A 309 -6.49 -4.03 -8.03
N TYR A 310 -7.44 -3.32 -7.45
CA TYR A 310 -8.72 -2.99 -8.07
C TYR A 310 -8.66 -1.59 -8.66
N THR A 311 -9.08 -1.46 -9.91
CA THR A 311 -9.13 -0.19 -10.63
C THR A 311 -10.54 0.10 -11.14
N GLN A 312 -10.72 1.28 -11.75
CA GLN A 312 -12.00 1.59 -12.40
C GLN A 312 -12.33 0.60 -13.54
N ASP A 313 -11.30 0.12 -14.23
CA ASP A 313 -11.43 -0.71 -15.43
C ASP A 313 -11.23 -2.22 -15.16
N ASP A 314 -10.59 -2.57 -14.05
CA ASP A 314 -10.36 -3.94 -13.63
C ASP A 314 -10.92 -4.20 -12.23
N ILE A 315 -11.96 -5.02 -12.20
CA ILE A 315 -12.65 -5.45 -10.97
C ILE A 315 -12.49 -6.94 -10.70
N HIS A 316 -11.60 -7.63 -11.44
CA HIS A 316 -11.38 -9.08 -11.32
C HIS A 316 -12.68 -9.91 -11.47
N SER A 317 -13.49 -9.55 -12.46
CA SER A 317 -14.79 -10.19 -12.72
C SER A 317 -14.63 -11.67 -13.10
N GLY A 318 -15.29 -12.55 -12.34
CA GLY A 318 -15.28 -14.01 -12.59
C GLY A 318 -14.05 -14.74 -12.06
N GLU A 319 -13.09 -14.05 -11.46
CA GLU A 319 -11.90 -14.65 -10.86
C GLU A 319 -12.22 -15.29 -9.50
N ALA A 320 -11.45 -16.34 -9.15
CA ALA A 320 -11.44 -16.91 -7.81
C ALA A 320 -10.55 -16.06 -6.91
N LEU A 321 -11.17 -15.36 -5.97
CA LEU A 321 -10.55 -14.43 -5.04
C LEU A 321 -10.24 -15.15 -3.74
N HIS A 322 -8.95 -15.40 -3.53
CA HIS A 322 -8.44 -16.02 -2.32
C HIS A 322 -8.18 -14.97 -1.24
N SER A 323 -8.70 -15.19 -0.04
CA SER A 323 -8.44 -14.32 1.11
C SER A 323 -7.23 -14.84 1.90
N THR A 324 -6.31 -13.96 2.29
CA THR A 324 -5.30 -14.31 3.32
C THR A 324 -5.76 -13.94 4.72
N ASN A 325 -7.03 -13.55 4.87
CA ASN A 325 -7.65 -13.17 6.14
C ASN A 325 -8.08 -14.40 6.96
N GLY A 326 -8.04 -14.24 8.29
CA GLY A 326 -8.55 -15.27 9.20
C GLY A 326 -7.70 -16.54 9.25
N CYS A 327 -6.38 -16.43 9.07
CA CYS A 327 -5.44 -17.48 9.41
C CYS A 327 -5.38 -17.65 10.94
N VAL A 328 -6.47 -18.15 11.53
CA VAL A 328 -6.63 -18.30 12.98
C VAL A 328 -7.08 -19.74 13.29
N PRO A 329 -6.65 -20.32 14.43
CA PRO A 329 -7.16 -21.60 14.86
C PRO A 329 -8.70 -21.60 15.01
N PRO A 330 -9.40 -22.68 14.63
CA PRO A 330 -10.82 -22.83 14.90
C PRO A 330 -11.06 -22.92 16.42
N SER A 331 -12.29 -22.62 16.86
CA SER A 331 -12.62 -22.49 18.29
C SER A 331 -12.66 -23.79 19.08
N SER A 332 -12.76 -24.96 18.43
CA SER A 332 -12.92 -26.24 19.13
C SER A 332 -12.41 -27.49 18.38
N GLU A 333 -11.79 -27.34 17.21
CA GLU A 333 -11.43 -28.47 16.35
C GLU A 333 -9.94 -28.46 15.95
N ASN A 334 -9.48 -29.52 15.28
CA ASN A 334 -8.15 -29.52 14.69
C ASN A 334 -8.03 -28.39 13.67
N TRP A 335 -6.93 -27.66 13.70
CA TRP A 335 -6.62 -26.66 12.69
C TRP A 335 -5.87 -27.30 11.53
N ILE A 336 -6.55 -27.49 10.40
CA ILE A 336 -5.95 -28.06 9.19
C ILE A 336 -5.67 -26.93 8.21
N ILE A 337 -4.39 -26.68 7.94
CA ILE A 337 -3.91 -25.65 7.02
C ILE A 337 -3.54 -26.35 5.71
N THR A 338 -4.35 -26.12 4.68
CA THR A 338 -4.21 -26.73 3.35
C THR A 338 -3.76 -25.74 2.27
N THR A 339 -3.66 -24.46 2.62
CA THR A 339 -3.18 -23.36 1.78
C THR A 339 -2.28 -22.45 2.62
N ASP A 340 -1.42 -21.69 1.97
CA ASP A 340 -0.51 -20.76 2.66
C ASP A 340 -1.31 -19.80 3.54
N CYS A 341 -0.83 -19.62 4.77
CA CYS A 341 -1.60 -19.01 5.84
C CYS A 341 -0.65 -18.18 6.69
N THR A 342 -0.96 -16.90 6.92
CA THR A 342 -0.13 -16.02 7.76
C THR A 342 -0.85 -15.69 9.06
N LEU A 343 -0.42 -16.30 10.17
CA LEU A 343 -0.90 -15.99 11.51
C LEU A 343 -0.35 -14.65 11.96
N THR A 344 -1.26 -13.72 12.23
CA THR A 344 -0.99 -12.44 12.88
C THR A 344 -1.55 -12.45 14.29
N GLY A 345 -0.92 -11.77 15.26
CA GLY A 345 -1.45 -11.68 16.62
C GLY A 345 -1.27 -12.96 17.44
N SER A 346 -1.84 -12.98 18.65
CA SER A 346 -1.72 -14.11 19.58
C SER A 346 -2.99 -14.96 19.59
N HIS A 347 -2.85 -16.25 19.28
CA HIS A 347 -3.94 -17.21 19.21
C HIS A 347 -3.59 -18.48 19.98
N THR A 348 -4.61 -19.22 20.40
CA THR A 348 -4.47 -20.54 21.03
C THR A 348 -5.15 -21.56 20.16
N ALA A 349 -4.43 -22.59 19.73
CA ALA A 349 -5.03 -23.74 19.07
C ALA A 349 -5.65 -24.67 20.13
N PRO A 350 -6.97 -24.91 20.11
CA PRO A 350 -7.62 -25.74 21.12
C PRO A 350 -7.40 -27.24 20.89
N ALA A 351 -6.83 -27.64 19.75
CA ALA A 351 -6.55 -29.02 19.36
C ALA A 351 -5.31 -29.10 18.46
N ASN A 352 -5.14 -30.20 17.71
CA ASN A 352 -3.96 -30.38 16.85
C ASN A 352 -3.92 -29.36 15.72
N VAL A 353 -2.71 -28.95 15.34
CA VAL A 353 -2.45 -28.13 14.16
C VAL A 353 -1.77 -29.00 13.12
N THR A 354 -2.29 -29.05 11.90
CA THR A 354 -1.72 -29.80 10.78
C THR A 354 -1.49 -28.88 9.60
N VAL A 355 -0.24 -28.73 9.16
CA VAL A 355 0.12 -28.00 7.93
C VAL A 355 0.38 -29.02 6.83
N GLN A 356 -0.41 -28.96 5.75
CA GLN A 356 -0.38 -29.97 4.69
C GLN A 356 -0.63 -29.39 3.30
N ASN A 357 -0.60 -30.25 2.27
CA ASN A 357 -0.88 -29.86 0.88
C ASN A 357 0.11 -28.82 0.32
N ASN A 358 1.40 -28.99 0.61
CA ASN A 358 2.47 -28.05 0.21
C ASN A 358 2.28 -26.62 0.73
N SER A 359 1.49 -26.43 1.78
CA SER A 359 1.25 -25.10 2.36
C SER A 359 2.32 -24.66 3.37
N LEU A 360 2.41 -23.35 3.56
CA LEU A 360 3.26 -22.68 4.53
C LEU A 360 2.43 -21.93 5.58
N LEU A 361 2.55 -22.33 6.85
CA LEU A 361 2.10 -21.53 7.98
C LEU A 361 3.19 -20.51 8.35
N THR A 362 2.93 -19.22 8.13
CA THR A 362 3.82 -18.14 8.55
C THR A 362 3.34 -17.55 9.88
N ILE A 363 4.22 -17.48 10.88
CA ILE A 363 4.00 -16.78 12.15
C ILE A 363 4.70 -15.42 12.07
N GLU A 364 3.95 -14.33 12.04
CA GLU A 364 4.52 -12.97 11.94
C GLU A 364 5.36 -12.56 13.15
N SER A 365 6.19 -11.51 12.98
CA SER A 365 7.18 -11.06 13.98
C SER A 365 6.62 -10.68 15.36
N ASN A 366 5.31 -10.46 15.47
CA ASN A 366 4.62 -10.15 16.73
C ASN A 366 3.45 -11.13 17.01
N ALA A 367 3.44 -12.27 16.33
CA ALA A 367 2.41 -13.29 16.48
C ALA A 367 2.85 -14.39 17.45
N ASN A 368 1.86 -15.02 18.09
CA ASN A 368 2.08 -16.16 18.98
C ASN A 368 1.03 -17.23 18.69
N LEU A 369 1.46 -18.46 18.42
CA LEU A 369 0.60 -19.63 18.35
C LEU A 369 0.81 -20.49 19.60
N ASN A 370 -0.12 -20.43 20.54
CA ASN A 370 -0.07 -21.25 21.75
C ASN A 370 -0.69 -22.61 21.46
N ILE A 371 0.06 -23.68 21.70
CA ILE A 371 -0.37 -25.07 21.55
C ILE A 371 -0.05 -25.80 22.85
N ASP A 372 -1.05 -26.44 23.45
CA ASP A 372 -0.79 -27.34 24.58
C ASP A 372 -0.11 -28.63 24.09
N PHE A 373 1.22 -28.59 23.94
CA PHE A 373 2.03 -29.71 23.47
C PHE A 373 2.04 -30.93 24.42
N ILE A 374 1.42 -30.83 25.61
CA ILE A 374 1.18 -32.01 26.47
C ILE A 374 0.06 -32.86 25.87
N ASN A 375 -0.98 -32.22 25.32
CA ASN A 375 -2.20 -32.89 24.84
C ASN A 375 -2.33 -32.91 23.31
N TYR A 376 -1.66 -32.00 22.59
CA TYR A 376 -1.80 -31.81 21.15
C TYR A 376 -0.45 -31.72 20.44
N LYS A 377 -0.48 -31.74 19.11
CA LYS A 377 0.72 -31.63 18.26
C LYS A 377 0.56 -30.58 17.15
N LEU A 378 1.70 -30.04 16.73
CA LEU A 378 1.90 -29.39 15.44
C LEU A 378 2.52 -30.41 14.49
N GLU A 379 1.76 -30.84 13.49
CA GLU A 379 2.19 -31.79 12.48
C GLU A 379 2.41 -31.07 11.14
N VAL A 380 3.61 -31.21 10.57
CA VAL A 380 3.96 -30.65 9.26
C VAL A 380 4.11 -31.81 8.28
N ILE A 381 3.15 -31.93 7.37
CA ILE A 381 3.13 -32.99 6.35
C ILE A 381 4.18 -32.70 5.27
N HIS A 382 4.58 -33.73 4.53
CA HIS A 382 5.60 -33.63 3.48
C HIS A 382 5.35 -32.44 2.54
N ASN A 383 6.42 -31.71 2.23
CA ASN A 383 6.46 -30.49 1.43
C ASN A 383 5.72 -29.26 1.98
N SER A 384 5.10 -29.36 3.15
CA SER A 384 4.61 -28.19 3.89
C SER A 384 5.70 -27.58 4.79
N GLY A 385 5.43 -26.39 5.30
CA GLY A 385 6.38 -25.68 6.15
C GLY A 385 5.72 -24.84 7.25
N VAL A 386 6.54 -24.50 8.25
CA VAL A 386 6.22 -23.48 9.23
C VAL A 386 7.36 -22.47 9.22
N LEU A 387 7.06 -21.22 8.89
CA LEU A 387 8.01 -20.11 8.91
C LEU A 387 7.71 -19.21 10.10
N ILE A 388 8.62 -19.15 11.07
CA ILE A 388 8.52 -18.24 12.21
C ILE A 388 9.40 -17.02 11.92
N LYS A 389 8.79 -15.87 11.66
CA LYS A 389 9.53 -14.62 11.47
C LYS A 389 10.14 -14.15 12.80
N ASN A 390 11.20 -13.36 12.73
CA ASN A 390 11.92 -12.89 13.90
C ASN A 390 10.97 -12.18 14.91
N GLY A 391 10.86 -12.72 16.13
CA GLY A 391 9.96 -12.23 17.19
C GLY A 391 8.65 -13.01 17.30
N GLY A 392 8.22 -13.71 16.25
CA GLY A 392 7.10 -14.63 16.28
C GLY A 392 7.42 -15.88 17.10
N LYS A 393 6.38 -16.54 17.62
CA LYS A 393 6.55 -17.70 18.49
C LYS A 393 5.49 -18.77 18.33
N ILE A 394 5.88 -19.99 18.66
CA ILE A 394 5.00 -21.12 18.94
C ILE A 394 5.38 -21.60 20.35
N GLU A 395 4.42 -21.59 21.26
CA GLU A 395 4.64 -21.88 22.70
C GLU A 395 3.73 -22.98 23.21
#